data_AF-A0A3D4CKT1-F1
#
_entry.id   AF-A0A3D4CKT1-F1
#
_cell.length_a   1.000
_cell.length_b   1.000
_cell.length_c   1.000
_cell.angle_alpha   90.00
_cell.angle_beta   90.00
_cell.angle_gamma   90.00
#
_symmetry.space_group_name_H-M   'P 1'
#
loop_
_entity.id
_entity.type
_entity.pdbx_description
1 polymer ?
#
loop_
_entity_poly.entity_id
_entity_poly.type
_entity_poly.pdbx_seq_one_letter_code
_entity_poly.pdbx_strand_id
1 'polypeptide(L)' 'MKKGKKLILDITANAFGGKGISRIETEAGEYVIFVLNALAGQKVEAKIVKKKRRYAEAKL' A
#
# COMPACT_ATOMS: atom_id res chain seq x y z
N MET A 1 8.17 4.58 6.84
CA MET A 1 6.70 4.86 6.90
C MET A 1 6.18 4.99 8.33
N LYS A 2 5.30 5.97 8.60
CA LYS A 2 4.64 6.23 9.90
C LYS A 2 3.11 6.09 9.75
N LYS A 3 2.43 5.58 10.77
CA LYS A 3 0.95 5.53 10.82
C LYS A 3 0.39 6.94 10.70
N GLY A 4 -0.67 7.11 9.91
CA GLY A 4 -1.33 8.39 9.66
C GLY A 4 -0.72 9.24 8.54
N LYS A 5 0.45 8.85 8.01
CA LYS A 5 1.07 9.50 6.85
C LYS A 5 0.27 9.18 5.58
N LYS A 6 0.04 10.20 4.76
CA LYS A 6 -0.44 10.04 3.37
C LYS A 6 0.73 9.87 2.42
N LEU A 7 0.59 8.99 1.45
CA LEU A 7 1.59 8.66 0.45
C LEU A 7 0.91 8.48 -0.90
N ILE A 8 1.55 8.93 -1.96
CA ILE A 8 1.16 8.56 -3.32
C ILE A 8 1.71 7.15 -3.56
N LEU A 9 0.83 6.22 -3.92
CA LEU A 9 1.14 4.82 -4.15
C LEU A 9 0.74 4.43 -5.57
N ASP A 10 1.67 3.77 -6.26
CA ASP A 10 1.41 3.09 -7.52
C ASP A 10 0.89 1.68 -7.21
N ILE A 11 -0.33 1.39 -7.68
CA ILE A 11 -0.97 0.09 -7.49
C ILE A 11 -0.57 -0.82 -8.63
N THR A 12 0.26 -1.82 -8.33
CA THR A 12 0.86 -2.73 -9.31
C THR A 12 0.04 -3.99 -9.55
N ALA A 13 -0.79 -4.39 -8.58
CA ALA A 13 -1.58 -5.61 -8.67
C ALA A 13 -2.84 -5.52 -7.78
N ASN A 14 -3.74 -6.48 -7.95
CA ASN A 14 -4.91 -6.65 -7.11
C ASN A 14 -4.70 -7.79 -6.12
N ALA A 15 -5.15 -7.60 -4.88
CA ALA A 15 -5.27 -8.61 -3.85
C ALA A 15 -6.73 -9.04 -3.69
N PHE A 16 -6.94 -10.22 -3.10
CA PHE A 16 -8.28 -10.69 -2.76
C PHE A 16 -9.02 -9.71 -1.84
N GLY A 17 -10.33 -9.56 -2.07
CA GLY A 17 -11.21 -8.69 -1.27
C GLY A 17 -11.20 -7.21 -1.69
N GLY A 18 -10.96 -6.90 -2.96
CA GLY A 18 -11.08 -5.53 -3.50
C GLY A 18 -9.97 -4.58 -3.03
N LYS A 19 -8.76 -5.11 -2.83
CA LYS A 19 -7.60 -4.32 -2.39
C LYS A 19 -6.57 -4.23 -3.50
N GLY A 20 -5.93 -3.08 -3.62
CA GLY A 20 -4.75 -2.87 -4.44
C GLY A 20 -3.47 -3.28 -3.70
N ILE A 21 -2.44 -3.62 -4.45
CA ILE A 21 -1.11 -3.96 -3.97
C ILE A 21 -0.12 -2.94 -4.52
N SER A 22 0.56 -2.22 -3.63
CA SER A 22 1.74 -1.42 -3.95
C SER A 22 2.97 -2.08 -3.32
N ARG A 23 4.08 -2.11 -4.05
CA ARG A 23 5.35 -2.68 -3.61
C ARG A 23 6.39 -1.57 -3.55
N ILE A 24 7.12 -1.52 -2.44
CA ILE A 24 8.19 -0.56 -2.25
C ILE A 24 9.45 -1.34 -1.90
N GLU A 25 10.53 -1.10 -2.63
CA GLU A 25 11.84 -1.61 -2.26
C GLU A 25 12.37 -0.87 -1.03
N THR A 26 12.84 -1.64 -0.05
CA THR A 26 13.47 -1.13 1.16
C THR A 26 14.79 -1.86 1.40
N GLU A 27 15.64 -1.33 2.26
CA GLU A 27 16.90 -1.99 2.66
C GLU A 27 16.69 -3.40 3.24
N ALA A 28 15.50 -3.69 3.78
CA ALA A 28 15.12 -5.00 4.30
C ALA A 28 14.42 -5.91 3.26
N GLY A 29 14.41 -5.49 1.99
CA GLY A 29 13.72 -6.16 0.88
C GLY A 29 12.38 -5.50 0.51
N GLU A 30 11.56 -6.26 -0.21
CA GLU A 30 10.25 -5.82 -0.70
C GLU A 30 9.26 -5.60 0.46
N TYR A 31 8.67 -4.40 0.50
CA TYR A 31 7.65 -4.02 1.48
C TYR A 31 6.30 -3.83 0.79
N VAL A 32 5.34 -4.68 1.15
CA VAL A 32 4.02 -4.71 0.50
C VAL A 32 3.03 -3.79 1.23
N ILE A 33 2.28 -2.99 0.47
CA ILE A 33 1.22 -2.12 0.98
C ILE A 33 -0.10 -2.54 0.34
N PHE A 34 -1.04 -2.96 1.18
CA PHE A 34 -2.41 -3.26 0.77
C PHE A 34 -3.25 -1.99 0.85
N VAL A 35 -3.85 -1.57 -0.25
CA VAL A 35 -4.66 -0.35 -0.33
C VAL A 35 -6.13 -0.72 -0.54
N LEU A 36 -7.00 -0.39 0.42
CA LEU A 36 -8.43 -0.62 0.24
C LEU A 36 -9.00 0.28 -0.86
N ASN A 37 -9.91 -0.29 -1.67
CA ASN A 37 -10.64 0.40 -2.73
C ASN A 37 -9.76 0.95 -3.86
N ALA A 38 -8.64 0.29 -4.15
CA ALA A 38 -7.74 0.66 -5.23
C ALA A 38 -7.52 -0.52 -6.20
N LEU A 39 -7.42 -0.23 -7.48
CA LEU A 39 -7.24 -1.20 -8.57
C LEU A 39 -5.86 -1.04 -9.19
N ALA A 40 -5.32 -2.14 -9.71
CA ALA A 40 -4.06 -2.18 -10.45
C ALA A 40 -4.07 -1.17 -11.62
N GLY A 41 -2.95 -0.49 -11.81
CA GLY A 41 -2.78 0.59 -12.80
C GLY A 41 -3.14 1.97 -12.28
N GLN A 42 -3.71 2.11 -11.08
CA GLN A 42 -4.02 3.41 -10.49
C GLN A 42 -2.83 3.97 -9.70
N LYS A 43 -2.67 5.30 -9.76
CA LYS A 43 -1.85 6.07 -8.82
C LYS A 43 -2.78 6.78 -7.85
N VAL A 44 -2.70 6.47 -6.56
CA VAL A 44 -3.63 6.96 -5.54
C VAL A 44 -2.90 7.61 -4.36
N GLU A 45 -3.46 8.67 -3.80
CA GLU A 45 -3.03 9.15 -2.48
C GLU A 45 -3.74 8.31 -1.41
N ALA A 46 -2.99 7.58 -0.60
CA ALA A 46 -3.53 6.73 0.45
C ALA A 46 -2.88 7.01 1.81
N LYS A 47 -3.70 6.95 2.87
CA LYS A 47 -3.28 7.08 4.27
C LYS A 47 -2.93 5.72 4.86
N ILE A 48 -1.74 5.62 5.45
CA ILE A 48 -1.32 4.41 6.18
C ILE A 48 -2.12 4.29 7.47
N VAL A 49 -2.94 3.24 7.58
CA VAL A 49 -3.79 2.99 8.75
C VAL A 49 -3.17 1.98 9.71
N LYS A 50 -2.37 1.05 9.18
CA LYS A 50 -1.71 0.00 9.95
C LYS A 50 -0.33 -0.23 9.38
N LYS A 51 0.66 -0.33 10.28
CA LYS A 51 2.04 -0.65 9.93
C LYS A 51 2.41 -1.95 10.63
N LYS A 52 2.96 -2.90 9.88
CA LYS A 52 3.58 -4.13 10.38
C LYS A 52 5.03 -4.21 9.90
N ARG A 53 5.77 -5.19 10.39
CA ARG A 53 7.21 -5.36 10.08
C ARG A 53 7.46 -5.62 8.60
N ARG A 54 6.60 -6.43 7.95
CA ARG A 54 6.76 -6.85 6.54
C ARG A 54 5.78 -6.19 5.56
N TYR A 55 4.72 -5.55 6.06
CA TYR A 55 3.70 -4.95 5.21
C TYR A 55 2.95 -3.81 5.92
N ALA A 56 2.21 -3.01 5.16
CA ALA A 56 1.28 -2.02 5.67
C ALA A 56 -0.11 -2.17 5.05
N GLU A 57 -1.11 -1.61 5.72
CA GLU A 57 -2.44 -1.41 5.18
C GLU A 57 -2.70 0.09 5.06
N ALA A 58 -3.27 0.50 3.93
CA ALA A 58 -3.60 1.87 3.59
C ALA A 58 -5.05 1.97 3.08
N LYS A 59 -5.61 3.17 3.13
CA LYS A 59 -6.95 3.50 2.64
C LYS A 59 -6.85 4.82 1.87
N LEU A 60 -7.63 4.98 0.80
CA LEU A 60 -7.90 6.28 0.19
C LEU A 60 -8.35 7.29 1.26
#